data_AF-Q7XYG6-F1
#
_entry.id   AF-Q7XYG6-F1
#
_cell.length_a   1.000
_cell.length_b   1.000
_cell.length_c   1.000
_cell.angle_alpha   90.00
_cell.angle_beta   90.00
_cell.angle_gamma   90.00
#
_symmetry.space_group_name_H-M   'P 1'
#
loop_
_entity.id
_entity.type
_entity.pdbx_description
1 polymer ?
#
loop_
_entity_poly.entity_id
_entity_poly.type
_entity_poly.pdbx_seq_one_letter_code
_entity_poly.pdbx_strand_id
1 'polypeptide(L)'
;HYMGEEIESLSLKEIQNLEQQLDTGLKHIRTKKNQLLHESISELQKKGKAIQEQNTTLTKRVKEKEKDKTIPQSSHWEQYVDHDTTFLMPPPHPPLNIGGDYIKLVVVEVTEEATS
;
A
#
# COMPACT_ATOMS: atom_id res chain seq x y z
N HIS A 1 -17.00 2.58 -47.37
CA HIS A 1 -18.28 2.59 -46.59
C HIS A 1 -18.13 2.84 -45.07
N TYR A 2 -17.67 1.90 -44.23
CA TYR A 2 -17.74 2.02 -42.76
C TYR A 2 -17.03 3.24 -42.14
N MET A 3 -16.07 3.86 -42.82
CA MET A 3 -15.39 5.09 -42.39
C MET A 3 -16.02 6.38 -42.96
N GLY A 4 -17.21 6.29 -43.58
CA GLY A 4 -17.88 7.42 -44.25
C GLY A 4 -17.62 7.51 -45.76
N GLU A 5 -16.71 6.69 -46.29
CA GLU A 5 -16.26 6.71 -47.69
C GLU A 5 -17.23 5.96 -48.63
N GLU A 6 -17.24 6.32 -49.91
CA GLU A 6 -17.99 5.62 -50.99
C GLU A 6 -19.51 5.48 -50.75
N ILE A 7 -20.12 6.34 -49.91
CA ILE A 7 -21.57 6.25 -49.60
C ILE A 7 -22.43 6.49 -50.84
N GLU A 8 -21.95 7.27 -51.82
CA GLU A 8 -22.67 7.64 -53.05
C GLU A 8 -23.12 6.43 -53.91
N SER A 9 -22.49 5.26 -53.75
CA SER A 9 -22.88 4.03 -54.45
C SER A 9 -23.94 3.19 -53.72
N LEU A 10 -24.33 3.56 -52.51
CA LEU A 10 -25.27 2.80 -51.67
C LEU A 10 -26.71 3.29 -51.84
N SER A 11 -27.67 2.37 -51.84
CA SER A 11 -29.09 2.73 -51.71
C SER A 11 -29.42 3.19 -50.29
N LEU A 12 -30.51 3.95 -50.12
CA LEU A 12 -31.00 4.41 -48.82
C LEU A 12 -31.16 3.26 -47.80
N LYS A 13 -31.56 2.06 -48.25
CA LYS A 13 -31.71 0.87 -47.41
C LYS A 13 -30.36 0.33 -46.91
N GLU A 14 -29.31 0.42 -47.73
CA GLU A 14 -27.97 0.00 -47.36
C GLU A 14 -27.31 1.01 -46.42
N ILE A 15 -27.58 2.31 -46.61
CA ILE A 15 -27.18 3.37 -45.67
C ILE A 15 -27.81 3.15 -44.30
N GLN A 16 -29.14 2.96 -44.22
CA GLN A 16 -29.83 2.68 -42.94
C GLN A 16 -29.31 1.42 -42.24
N ASN A 17 -28.99 0.37 -43.01
CA ASN A 17 -28.39 -0.86 -42.50
C ASN A 17 -26.95 -0.62 -41.97
N LEU A 18 -26.16 0.20 -42.66
CA LEU A 18 -24.81 0.59 -42.26
C LEU A 18 -24.84 1.41 -40.95
N GLU A 19 -25.74 2.38 -40.83
CA GLU A 19 -25.97 3.18 -39.61
C GLU A 19 -26.33 2.26 -38.42
N GLN A 20 -27.28 1.34 -38.61
CA GLN A 20 -27.71 0.43 -37.55
C GLN A 20 -26.60 -0.55 -37.10
N GLN A 21 -25.75 -1.01 -38.03
CA GLN A 21 -24.57 -1.81 -37.71
C GLN A 21 -23.52 -0.99 -36.95
N LEU A 22 -23.28 0.26 -37.34
CA LEU A 22 -22.34 1.16 -36.68
C LEU A 22 -22.78 1.49 -35.24
N ASP A 23 -24.05 1.84 -34.99
CA ASP A 23 -24.55 2.04 -33.62
C ASP A 23 -24.43 0.75 -32.78
N THR A 24 -24.86 -0.39 -33.34
CA THR A 24 -24.78 -1.69 -32.65
C THR A 24 -23.34 -2.06 -32.30
N GLY A 25 -22.38 -1.80 -33.19
CA GLY A 25 -20.95 -2.00 -32.97
C GLY A 25 -20.38 -1.06 -31.92
N LEU A 26 -20.64 0.25 -32.03
CA LEU A 26 -20.20 1.27 -31.07
C LEU A 26 -20.76 1.01 -29.66
N LYS A 27 -22.02 0.57 -29.56
CA LYS A 27 -22.66 0.15 -28.32
C LYS A 27 -21.97 -1.06 -27.70
N HIS A 28 -21.65 -2.09 -28.48
CA HIS A 28 -20.87 -3.25 -27.99
C HIS A 28 -19.47 -2.85 -27.53
N ILE A 29 -18.74 -2.03 -28.29
CA ILE A 29 -17.40 -1.54 -27.94
C ILE A 29 -17.46 -0.75 -26.62
N ARG A 30 -18.44 0.16 -26.47
CA ARG A 30 -18.63 0.96 -25.25
C ARG A 30 -18.94 0.09 -24.03
N THR A 31 -19.87 -0.86 -24.16
CA THR A 31 -20.21 -1.81 -23.10
C THR A 31 -19.01 -2.66 -22.69
N LYS A 32 -18.29 -3.24 -23.66
CA LYS A 32 -17.12 -4.08 -23.39
C LYS A 32 -15.98 -3.29 -22.75
N LYS A 33 -15.73 -2.05 -23.17
CA LYS A 33 -14.74 -1.17 -22.53
C LYS A 33 -15.11 -0.88 -21.07
N ASN A 34 -16.37 -0.56 -20.81
CA ASN A 34 -16.84 -0.26 -19.46
C ASN A 34 -16.79 -1.49 -18.55
N GLN A 35 -17.15 -2.68 -19.06
CA GLN A 35 -17.02 -3.94 -18.33
C GLN A 35 -15.56 -4.20 -17.90
N LEU A 36 -14.62 -4.18 -18.85
CA LEU A 36 -13.19 -4.42 -18.56
C LEU A 36 -12.60 -3.39 -17.58
N LEU A 37 -13.09 -2.14 -17.63
CA LEU A 37 -12.70 -1.11 -16.65
C LEU A 37 -13.25 -1.41 -15.26
N HIS A 38 -14.52 -1.81 -15.11
CA HIS A 38 -15.07 -2.19 -13.81
C HIS A 38 -14.39 -3.44 -13.23
N GLU A 39 -14.08 -4.43 -14.06
CA GLU A 39 -13.33 -5.64 -13.67
C GLU A 39 -11.92 -5.26 -13.15
N SER A 40 -11.19 -4.43 -13.90
CA SER A 40 -9.86 -3.92 -13.51
C SER A 40 -9.88 -3.12 -12.21
N ILE A 41 -10.85 -2.20 -12.06
CA ILE A 41 -11.05 -1.42 -10.81
C ILE A 41 -11.32 -2.36 -9.62
N SER A 42 -12.20 -3.35 -9.80
CA SER A 42 -12.55 -4.33 -8.76
C SER A 42 -11.35 -5.18 -8.33
N GLU A 43 -10.52 -5.60 -9.30
CA GLU A 43 -9.27 -6.31 -9.01
C GLU A 43 -8.27 -5.44 -8.24
N LEU A 44 -8.07 -4.19 -8.65
CA LEU A 44 -7.13 -3.27 -7.99
C LEU A 44 -7.59 -2.93 -6.57
N GLN A 45 -8.88 -2.68 -6.35
CA GLN A 45 -9.46 -2.48 -5.02
C GLN A 45 -9.27 -3.72 -4.12
N LYS A 46 -9.48 -4.93 -4.65
CA LYS A 46 -9.24 -6.19 -3.91
C LYS A 46 -7.77 -6.36 -3.53
N LYS A 47 -6.85 -6.07 -4.45
CA LYS A 47 -5.39 -6.13 -4.21
C LYS A 47 -4.96 -5.10 -3.16
N GLY A 48 -5.41 -3.85 -3.28
CA GLY A 48 -5.15 -2.78 -2.31
C GLY A 48 -5.66 -3.10 -0.91
N LYS A 49 -6.89 -3.62 -0.79
CA LYS A 49 -7.44 -4.06 0.51
C LYS A 49 -6.61 -5.17 1.15
N ALA A 50 -6.21 -6.19 0.39
CA ALA A 50 -5.38 -7.29 0.92
C ALA A 50 -4.00 -6.80 1.41
N ILE A 51 -3.37 -5.86 0.69
CA ILE A 51 -2.11 -5.23 1.11
C ILE A 51 -2.32 -4.41 2.41
N GLN A 52 -3.42 -3.66 2.51
CA GLN A 52 -3.73 -2.88 3.72
C GLN A 52 -3.99 -3.76 4.95
N GLU A 53 -4.67 -4.90 4.78
CA GLU A 53 -4.87 -5.90 5.84
C GLU A 53 -3.53 -6.53 6.30
N GLN A 54 -2.63 -6.82 5.35
CA GLN A 54 -1.28 -7.30 5.66
C GLN A 54 -0.44 -6.23 6.39
N ASN A 55 -0.40 -5.00 5.89
CA ASN A 55 0.33 -3.89 6.52
C ASN A 55 -0.19 -3.59 7.94
N THR A 56 -1.51 -3.62 8.14
CA THR A 56 -2.13 -3.46 9.47
C THR A 56 -1.68 -4.59 10.41
N THR A 57 -1.67 -5.83 9.93
CA THR A 57 -1.24 -7.01 10.70
C THR A 57 0.24 -6.95 11.06
N LEU A 58 1.11 -6.55 10.13
CA LEU A 58 2.55 -6.38 10.36
C LEU A 58 2.83 -5.25 11.34
N THR A 59 2.19 -4.09 11.16
CA THR A 59 2.30 -2.93 12.06
C THR A 59 1.91 -3.28 13.49
N LYS A 60 0.84 -4.06 13.68
CA LYS A 60 0.45 -4.56 15.01
C LYS A 60 1.52 -5.47 15.62
N ARG A 61 2.04 -6.44 14.86
CA ARG A 61 3.10 -7.37 15.32
C ARG A 61 4.42 -6.68 15.66
N VAL A 62 4.77 -5.58 14.97
CA VAL A 62 5.94 -4.75 15.33
C VAL A 62 5.70 -4.07 16.68
N LYS A 63 4.56 -3.38 16.84
CA LYS A 63 4.16 -2.69 18.09
C LYS A 63 3.96 -3.62 19.29
N GLU A 64 3.74 -4.91 19.06
CA GLU A 64 3.75 -5.95 20.09
C GLU A 64 5.18 -6.31 20.49
N LYS A 65 6.04 -6.68 19.53
CA LYS A 65 7.46 -7.01 19.77
C LYS A 65 8.28 -5.87 20.37
N GLU A 66 7.90 -4.61 20.12
CA GLU A 66 8.52 -3.45 20.74
C GLU A 66 8.20 -3.37 22.24
N LYS A 67 6.99 -3.75 22.66
CA LYS A 67 6.60 -3.79 24.07
C LYS A 67 7.26 -4.96 24.80
N ASP A 68 7.34 -6.13 24.18
CA ASP A 68 8.02 -7.29 24.76
C ASP A 68 9.50 -6.99 25.10
N LYS A 69 10.16 -6.18 24.26
CA LYS A 69 11.52 -5.67 24.49
C LYS A 69 11.66 -4.60 25.59
N THR A 70 10.54 -4.08 26.12
CA THR A 70 10.53 -3.12 27.24
C THR A 70 10.31 -3.77 28.60
N ILE A 71 10.22 -5.11 28.67
CA ILE A 71 10.33 -5.84 29.93
C ILE A 71 11.80 -5.73 30.39
N PRO A 72 12.11 -5.15 31.58
CA PRO A 72 13.48 -4.91 32.01
C PRO A 72 14.14 -6.20 32.52
N GLN A 73 14.67 -7.01 31.60
CA GLN A 73 15.42 -8.23 31.92
C GLN A 73 16.83 -7.92 32.46
N SER A 74 16.92 -7.32 33.66
CA SER A 74 18.14 -7.34 34.48
C SER A 74 17.87 -7.03 35.97
N SER A 75 16.96 -7.80 36.59
CA SER A 75 16.79 -7.79 38.04
C SER A 75 17.70 -8.81 38.75
N HIS A 76 18.98 -8.88 38.35
CA HIS A 76 19.98 -9.69 39.08
C HIS A 76 21.43 -9.21 38.82
N TRP A 77 21.94 -8.38 39.72
CA TRP A 77 23.30 -8.54 40.23
C TRP A 77 23.23 -8.35 41.74
N GLU A 78 23.11 -9.46 42.46
CA GLU A 78 23.21 -9.44 43.91
C GLU A 78 24.69 -9.57 44.32
N GLN A 79 25.07 -8.81 45.35
CA GLN A 79 26.13 -9.16 46.29
C GLN A 79 27.51 -9.55 45.70
N TYR A 80 28.37 -8.55 45.51
CA TYR A 80 29.80 -8.71 45.79
C TYR A 80 30.25 -7.66 46.81
N VAL A 81 30.57 -8.14 48.02
CA VAL A 81 31.14 -7.34 49.11
C VAL A 81 32.28 -8.13 49.76
N ASP A 82 33.52 -7.81 49.40
CA ASP A 82 34.73 -7.96 50.23
C ASP A 82 35.87 -7.05 49.71
N HIS A 83 36.76 -6.71 50.64
CA HIS A 83 38.17 -6.35 50.55
C HIS A 83 38.89 -6.27 49.18
N ASP A 84 39.29 -5.04 48.86
CA ASP A 84 40.66 -4.70 48.42
C ASP A 84 41.18 -5.21 47.07
N THR A 85 40.79 -4.53 45.98
CA THR A 85 41.73 -4.27 44.87
C THR A 85 41.38 -3.00 44.11
N THR A 86 42.26 -2.00 44.15
CA THR A 86 42.10 -0.76 43.36
C THR A 86 42.53 -1.02 41.92
N PHE A 87 41.61 -1.46 41.07
CA PHE A 87 41.80 -1.45 39.60
C PHE A 87 40.58 -0.88 38.88
N LEU A 88 40.81 0.12 38.04
CA LEU A 88 39.76 0.95 37.45
C LEU A 88 39.08 0.24 36.27
N MET A 89 38.03 -0.53 36.54
CA MET A 89 37.11 -0.99 35.49
C MET A 89 36.25 0.20 35.00
N PRO A 90 36.26 0.54 33.70
CA PRO A 90 35.49 1.68 33.20
C PRO A 90 33.98 1.39 33.28
N PRO A 91 33.14 2.42 33.53
CA PRO A 91 31.70 2.24 33.65
C PRO A 91 31.07 1.76 32.32
N PRO A 92 30.01 0.91 32.38
CA PRO A 92 29.35 0.40 31.19
C PRO A 92 28.72 1.55 30.38
N HIS A 93 28.96 1.53 29.08
CA HIS A 93 28.58 2.60 28.18
C HIS A 93 27.05 2.58 27.91
N PRO A 94 26.38 3.74 27.75
CA PRO A 94 24.97 3.76 27.38
C PRO A 94 24.76 3.17 25.97
N PRO A 95 23.65 2.45 25.71
CA PRO A 95 23.39 1.84 24.42
C PRO A 95 23.11 2.89 23.33
N LEU A 96 23.86 2.82 22.22
CA LEU A 96 23.70 3.69 21.05
C LEU A 96 22.39 3.37 20.29
N ASN A 97 21.32 4.10 20.58
CA ASN A 97 20.05 4.00 19.85
C ASN A 97 20.11 4.76 18.51
N ILE A 98 20.72 4.13 17.50
CA ILE A 98 20.90 4.68 16.14
C ILE A 98 19.62 4.62 15.28
N GLY A 99 18.51 4.08 15.79
CA GLY A 99 17.28 3.83 15.01
C GLY A 99 16.12 4.83 15.18
N GLY A 100 16.23 5.84 16.05
CA GLY A 100 15.07 6.59 16.54
C GLY A 100 14.35 7.48 15.52
N ASP A 101 15.09 8.24 14.69
CA ASP A 101 14.53 9.43 14.06
C ASP A 101 13.77 9.18 12.75
N TYR A 102 14.12 8.12 12.01
CA TYR A 102 13.44 7.74 10.76
C TYR A 102 11.94 7.44 10.98
N ILE A 103 11.56 6.92 12.15
CA ILE A 103 10.16 6.59 12.46
C ILE A 103 9.32 7.86 12.68
N LYS A 104 9.91 8.95 13.18
CA LYS A 104 9.17 10.21 13.41
C LYS A 104 8.75 10.89 12.10
N LEU A 105 9.63 10.93 11.11
CA LEU A 105 9.36 11.62 9.83
C LEU A 105 8.16 10.99 9.10
N VAL A 106 8.18 9.66 8.94
CA VAL A 106 7.10 8.91 8.27
C VAL A 106 5.75 9.05 8.99
N VAL A 107 5.75 9.18 10.32
CA VAL A 107 4.50 9.39 11.08
C VAL A 107 3.91 10.78 10.83
N VAL A 108 4.73 11.81 10.60
CA VAL A 108 4.24 13.17 10.30
C VAL A 108 3.64 13.23 8.88
N GLU A 109 4.36 12.76 7.87
CA GLU A 109 3.90 12.77 6.47
C GLU A 109 2.53 12.06 6.31
N VAL A 110 2.39 10.87 6.92
CA VAL A 110 1.13 10.08 6.88
C VAL A 110 -0.02 10.74 7.65
N THR A 111 0.24 11.71 8.54
CA THR A 111 -0.82 12.47 9.22
C THR A 111 -1.30 13.70 8.46
N GLU A 112 -0.47 14.34 7.62
CA GLU A 112 -0.91 15.53 6.87
C GLU A 112 -1.80 15.16 5.65
N GLU A 113 -1.50 14.07 4.93
CA GLU A 113 -2.34 13.57 3.82
C GLU A 113 -3.75 13.12 4.25
N ALA A 114 -4.00 12.94 5.56
CA ALA A 114 -5.28 12.47 6.09
C ALA A 114 -6.30 13.59 6.40
N THR A 115 -5.94 14.87 6.20
CA THR A 115 -6.73 16.03 6.66
C THR A 115 -6.89 17.15 5.62
N SER A 116 -6.74 16.86 4.33
CA SER A 116 -6.93 17.81 3.22
C SER A 116 -7.90 17.31 2.15
#